data_AF-A0A5E5QA92-F1
#
_entry.id   AF-A0A5E5QA92-F1
#
_cell.length_a   1.000
_cell.length_b   1.000
_cell.length_c   1.000
_cell.angle_alpha   90.00
_cell.angle_beta   90.00
_cell.angle_gamma   90.00
#
_symmetry.space_group_name_H-M   'P 1'
#
loop_
_entity.id
_entity.type
_entity.pdbx_description
1 polymer ?
#
loop_
_entity_poly.entity_id
_entity_poly.type
_entity_poly.pdbx_seq_one_letter_code
_entity_poly.pdbx_strand_id
1 'polypeptide(L)'
;HTRVNISIYKKYSNNSLSEQKLKDWIAKFALKDSIEFNDMLDSSFNTNIENFIKEIKKSLFNKIKRMKRIESERGKLTNNDIMDNFESALKSALYVHLRHLYNNINKYSFNESFATALFFFIRNYAYSGMFRYNKNGNFNVPYGGIGYNKKCLLQKYNYFKEDALKNHLKHTTIENKDFETFLKDNKPTKDDFIFLDPPYDSEFSTYAKNEFNKDDQKRLANYLINDCPAKWMMVIKNTNFIFNLYSNKKLNLSSFNKKYLVSFQNRNNKNVKHLIIANY
;
A
#
# COMPACT_ATOMS: atom_id res chain seq x y z
N HIS A 1 18.33 -7.79 -19.32
CA HIS A 1 17.72 -9.09 -19.64
C HIS A 1 18.24 -10.13 -18.67
N THR A 2 17.39 -10.58 -17.74
CA THR A 2 17.78 -11.36 -16.57
C THR A 2 18.29 -12.74 -16.97
N ARG A 3 19.51 -13.09 -16.56
CA ARG A 3 20.20 -14.38 -16.76
C ARG A 3 19.55 -15.53 -15.96
N VAL A 4 18.24 -15.50 -15.77
CA VAL A 4 17.54 -16.56 -15.04
C VAL A 4 17.37 -17.74 -15.97
N ASN A 5 18.08 -18.82 -15.65
CA ASN A 5 18.08 -20.02 -16.46
C ASN A 5 16.79 -20.83 -16.22
N ILE A 6 15.80 -20.68 -17.11
CA ILE A 6 14.53 -21.45 -17.07
C ILE A 6 14.76 -22.97 -16.93
N SER A 7 15.87 -23.49 -17.46
CA SER A 7 16.19 -24.91 -17.35
C SER A 7 16.37 -25.38 -15.91
N ILE A 8 16.81 -24.51 -14.99
CA ILE A 8 16.93 -24.90 -13.57
C ILE A 8 15.57 -25.23 -12.97
N TYR A 9 14.55 -24.43 -13.31
CA TYR A 9 13.19 -24.66 -12.89
C TYR A 9 12.65 -25.94 -13.51
N LYS A 10 12.80 -26.13 -14.82
CA LYS A 10 12.32 -27.34 -15.52
C LYS A 10 12.94 -28.63 -14.96
N LYS A 11 14.23 -28.61 -14.62
CA LYS A 11 14.89 -29.75 -13.96
C LYS A 11 14.31 -30.01 -12.57
N TYR A 12 14.09 -28.96 -11.78
CA TYR A 12 13.49 -29.08 -10.45
C TYR A 12 12.03 -29.54 -10.48
N SER A 13 11.22 -29.04 -11.41
CA SER A 13 9.81 -29.42 -11.52
C SER A 13 9.62 -30.85 -12.01
N ASN A 14 10.53 -31.36 -12.85
CA ASN A 14 10.56 -32.76 -13.30
C ASN A 14 11.33 -33.70 -12.35
N ASN A 15 11.65 -33.27 -11.13
CA ASN A 15 12.38 -34.06 -10.13
C ASN A 15 13.81 -34.50 -10.53
N SER A 16 14.40 -33.96 -11.60
CA SER A 16 15.78 -34.25 -12.01
C SER A 16 16.83 -33.36 -11.32
N LEU A 17 16.39 -32.39 -10.52
CA LEU A 17 17.22 -31.59 -9.62
C LEU A 17 16.71 -31.71 -8.18
N SER A 18 17.58 -32.08 -7.24
CA SER A 18 17.23 -32.13 -5.81
C SER A 18 17.02 -30.73 -5.23
N GLU A 19 16.27 -30.65 -4.12
CA GLU A 19 16.06 -29.38 -3.41
C GLU A 19 17.39 -28.77 -2.92
N GLN A 20 18.34 -29.60 -2.49
CA GLN A 20 19.66 -29.11 -2.08
C GLN A 20 20.42 -28.48 -3.25
N LYS A 21 20.48 -29.15 -4.41
CA LYS A 21 21.11 -28.59 -5.62
C LYS A 21 20.43 -27.31 -6.08
N LEU A 22 19.10 -27.20 -5.89
CA LEU A 22 18.39 -25.95 -6.14
C LEU A 22 18.84 -24.83 -5.19
N LYS A 23 18.92 -25.10 -3.88
CA LYS A 23 19.40 -24.13 -2.88
C LYS A 23 20.82 -23.67 -3.19
N ASP A 24 21.70 -24.58 -3.57
CA ASP A 24 23.08 -24.26 -3.95
C ASP A 24 23.13 -23.37 -5.20
N TRP A 25 22.30 -23.66 -6.21
CA TRP A 25 22.18 -22.81 -7.40
C TRP A 25 21.67 -21.41 -7.06
N ILE A 26 20.62 -21.31 -6.25
CA ILE A 26 20.06 -20.03 -5.79
C ILE A 26 21.11 -19.24 -5.00
N ALA A 27 21.89 -19.91 -4.15
CA ALA A 27 22.93 -19.26 -3.36
C ALA A 27 24.03 -18.67 -4.24
N LYS A 28 24.49 -19.45 -5.24
CA LYS A 28 25.47 -18.98 -6.24
C LYS A 28 24.93 -17.83 -7.08
N PHE A 29 23.67 -17.94 -7.53
CA PHE A 29 22.98 -16.88 -8.27
C PHE A 29 22.95 -15.57 -7.46
N ALA A 30 22.49 -15.64 -6.21
CA ALA A 30 22.36 -14.45 -5.35
C ALA A 30 23.71 -13.78 -5.02
N LEU A 31 24.81 -14.54 -4.94
CA LEU A 31 26.15 -14.02 -4.67
C LEU A 31 26.84 -13.49 -5.92
N LYS A 32 26.68 -14.15 -7.07
CA LYS A 32 27.26 -13.68 -8.33
C LYS A 32 26.65 -12.35 -8.74
N ASP A 33 25.32 -12.27 -8.64
CA ASP A 33 24.59 -11.09 -9.07
C ASP A 33 24.57 -10.01 -7.98
N SER A 34 25.05 -10.26 -6.74
CA SER A 34 25.15 -9.20 -5.73
C SER A 34 26.12 -8.10 -6.12
N ILE A 35 27.15 -8.41 -6.90
CA ILE A 35 28.07 -7.41 -7.47
C ILE A 35 27.30 -6.53 -8.47
N GLU A 36 26.56 -7.15 -9.38
CA GLU A 36 25.74 -6.43 -10.38
C GLU A 36 24.63 -5.61 -9.70
N PHE A 37 23.99 -6.15 -8.64
CA PHE A 37 23.01 -5.42 -7.85
C PHE A 37 23.61 -4.24 -7.08
N ASN A 38 24.86 -4.36 -6.60
CA ASN A 38 25.58 -3.26 -5.95
C ASN A 38 25.92 -2.15 -6.94
N ASP A 39 26.20 -2.48 -8.19
CA ASP A 39 26.50 -1.49 -9.24
C ASP A 39 25.21 -0.83 -9.78
N MET A 40 24.08 -1.53 -9.72
CA MET A 40 22.78 -1.02 -10.16
C MET A 40 22.15 -0.01 -9.20
N LEU A 41 22.58 0.01 -7.95
CA LEU A 41 21.98 0.83 -6.89
C LEU A 41 23.03 1.80 -6.34
N ASP A 42 22.62 3.05 -6.08
CA ASP A 42 23.50 4.02 -5.44
C ASP A 42 24.01 3.48 -4.10
N SER A 43 25.22 3.87 -3.69
CA SER A 43 25.88 3.45 -2.45
C SER A 43 24.99 3.52 -1.20
N SER A 44 24.04 4.46 -1.17
CA SER A 44 23.01 4.60 -0.13
C SER A 44 22.08 3.38 0.00
N PHE A 45 21.83 2.66 -1.11
CA PHE A 45 21.04 1.43 -1.17
C PHE A 45 21.82 0.16 -0.81
N ASN A 46 23.15 0.22 -0.75
CA ASN A 46 23.98 -0.93 -0.36
C ASN A 46 23.94 -1.19 1.16
N THR A 47 23.17 -0.39 1.91
CA THR A 47 22.92 -0.58 3.34
C THR A 47 22.33 -1.96 3.60
N ASN A 48 23.04 -2.79 4.39
CA ASN A 48 22.63 -4.15 4.74
C ASN A 48 22.36 -5.06 3.52
N ILE A 49 23.32 -5.11 2.61
CA ILE A 49 23.28 -5.98 1.42
C ILE A 49 23.06 -7.46 1.77
N GLU A 50 23.56 -7.92 2.92
CA GLU A 50 23.34 -9.28 3.41
C GLU A 50 21.85 -9.61 3.56
N ASN A 51 21.06 -8.67 4.07
CA ASN A 51 19.61 -8.82 4.12
C ASN A 51 18.99 -8.91 2.72
N PHE A 52 19.50 -8.15 1.74
CA PHE A 52 18.98 -8.26 0.38
C PHE A 52 19.28 -9.63 -0.23
N ILE A 53 20.52 -10.11 -0.12
CA ILE A 53 20.95 -11.43 -0.59
C ILE A 53 20.09 -12.53 0.07
N LYS A 54 19.84 -12.42 1.38
CA LYS A 54 18.96 -13.32 2.12
C LYS A 54 17.54 -13.34 1.55
N GLU A 55 16.97 -12.17 1.26
CA GLU A 55 15.62 -12.07 0.71
C GLU A 55 15.53 -12.55 -0.75
N ILE A 56 16.58 -12.39 -1.56
CA ILE A 56 16.67 -13.00 -2.91
C ILE A 56 16.58 -14.53 -2.78
N LYS A 57 17.44 -15.12 -1.94
CA LYS A 57 17.49 -16.58 -1.74
C LYS A 57 16.12 -17.11 -1.31
N LYS A 58 15.52 -16.47 -0.31
CA LYS A 58 14.21 -16.84 0.24
C LYS A 58 13.08 -16.70 -0.79
N SER A 59 13.02 -15.56 -1.49
CA SER A 59 11.96 -15.25 -2.44
C SER A 59 11.98 -16.19 -3.65
N LEU A 60 13.17 -16.41 -4.24
CA LEU A 60 13.35 -17.35 -5.35
C LEU A 60 12.94 -18.77 -4.96
N PHE A 61 13.44 -19.26 -3.83
CA PHE A 61 13.16 -20.62 -3.38
C PHE A 61 11.66 -20.84 -3.15
N ASN A 62 11.01 -19.93 -2.43
CA ASN A 62 9.57 -20.01 -2.17
C ASN A 62 8.75 -19.92 -3.47
N LYS A 63 9.15 -19.07 -4.41
CA LYS A 63 8.47 -18.93 -5.70
C LYS A 63 8.61 -20.18 -6.55
N ILE A 64 9.80 -20.77 -6.63
CA ILE A 64 10.05 -22.02 -7.37
C ILE A 64 9.24 -23.19 -6.79
N LYS A 65 9.20 -23.35 -5.46
CA LYS A 65 8.35 -24.37 -4.82
C LYS A 65 6.87 -24.14 -5.13
N ARG A 66 6.41 -22.89 -5.09
CA ARG A 66 5.03 -22.54 -5.43
C ARG A 66 4.71 -22.85 -6.90
N MET A 67 5.60 -22.52 -7.83
CA MET A 67 5.42 -22.85 -9.25
C MET A 67 5.29 -24.36 -9.45
N LYS A 68 6.17 -25.17 -8.84
CA LYS A 68 6.09 -26.64 -8.90
C LYS A 68 4.75 -27.18 -8.40
N ARG A 69 4.25 -26.64 -7.28
CA ARG A 69 2.93 -27.01 -6.75
C ARG A 69 1.78 -26.63 -7.69
N ILE A 70 1.86 -25.44 -8.30
CA ILE A 70 0.87 -25.01 -9.29
C ILE A 70 0.89 -25.94 -10.50
N GLU A 71 2.07 -26.37 -10.97
CA GLU A 71 2.16 -27.30 -12.09
C GLU A 71 1.50 -28.66 -11.79
N SER A 72 1.66 -29.17 -10.56
CA SER A 72 0.97 -30.41 -10.16
C SER A 72 -0.55 -30.27 -10.06
N GLU A 73 -1.06 -29.07 -9.81
CA GLU A 73 -2.50 -28.81 -9.65
C GLU A 73 -3.18 -28.39 -10.95
N ARG A 74 -2.47 -27.71 -11.86
CA ARG A 74 -3.05 -26.96 -12.99
C ARG A 74 -2.38 -27.20 -14.34
N GLY A 75 -1.40 -28.10 -14.41
CA GLY A 75 -0.64 -28.37 -15.63
C GLY A 75 0.59 -27.48 -15.80
N LYS A 76 1.39 -27.77 -16.84
CA LYS A 76 2.71 -27.15 -17.04
C LYS A 76 2.63 -25.63 -17.26
N LEU A 77 3.56 -24.91 -16.65
CA LEU A 77 3.72 -23.46 -16.84
C LEU A 77 4.45 -23.19 -18.16
N THR A 78 4.05 -22.12 -18.85
CA THR A 78 4.78 -21.66 -20.03
C THR A 78 6.14 -21.07 -19.65
N ASN A 79 7.06 -20.95 -20.61
CA ASN A 79 8.33 -20.26 -20.37
C ASN A 79 8.11 -18.81 -19.89
N ASN A 80 7.08 -18.13 -20.39
CA ASN A 80 6.74 -16.77 -19.99
C ASN A 80 6.24 -16.73 -18.55
N ASP A 81 5.36 -17.65 -18.15
CA ASP A 81 4.90 -17.74 -16.76
C ASP A 81 6.07 -17.97 -15.80
N ILE A 82 7.01 -18.85 -16.18
CA ILE A 82 8.20 -19.12 -15.39
C ILE A 82 9.04 -17.84 -15.23
N MET A 83 9.28 -17.11 -16.33
CA MET A 83 10.03 -15.85 -16.29
C MET A 83 9.34 -14.77 -15.46
N ASP A 84 8.04 -14.58 -15.62
CA ASP A 84 7.25 -13.61 -14.84
C ASP A 84 7.30 -13.92 -13.34
N ASN A 85 7.30 -15.21 -12.99
CA ASN A 85 7.45 -15.64 -11.61
C ASN A 85 8.86 -15.37 -11.07
N PHE A 86 9.91 -15.64 -11.85
CA PHE A 86 11.28 -15.30 -11.46
C PHE A 86 11.47 -13.79 -11.27
N GLU A 87 11.00 -12.98 -12.21
CA GLU A 87 11.02 -11.52 -12.09
C GLU A 87 10.26 -11.07 -10.84
N SER A 88 9.07 -11.64 -10.61
CA SER A 88 8.27 -11.35 -9.42
C SER A 88 8.99 -11.72 -8.12
N ALA A 89 9.78 -12.80 -8.11
CA ALA A 89 10.58 -13.18 -6.94
C ALA A 89 11.69 -12.16 -6.65
N LEU A 90 12.40 -11.70 -7.68
CA LEU A 90 13.46 -10.69 -7.52
C LEU A 90 12.89 -9.34 -7.08
N LYS A 91 11.81 -8.88 -7.72
CA LYS A 91 11.10 -7.65 -7.33
C LYS A 91 10.53 -7.74 -5.91
N SER A 92 10.00 -8.90 -5.52
CA SER A 92 9.58 -9.15 -4.15
C SER A 92 10.74 -9.08 -3.16
N ALA A 93 11.91 -9.62 -3.50
CA ALA A 93 13.09 -9.56 -2.64
C ALA A 93 13.55 -8.11 -2.42
N LEU A 94 13.65 -7.32 -3.50
CA LEU A 94 14.00 -5.90 -3.42
C LEU A 94 12.98 -5.14 -2.57
N TYR A 95 11.69 -5.33 -2.83
CA TYR A 95 10.62 -4.72 -2.04
C TYR A 95 10.73 -5.05 -0.55
N VAL A 96 10.95 -6.32 -0.19
CA VAL A 96 11.07 -6.72 1.22
C VAL A 96 12.33 -6.13 1.86
N HIS A 97 13.43 -6.04 1.11
CA HIS A 97 14.65 -5.39 1.57
C HIS A 97 14.44 -3.87 1.82
N LEU A 98 13.85 -3.14 0.88
CA LEU A 98 13.55 -1.70 1.07
C LEU A 98 12.55 -1.48 2.22
N ARG A 99 11.59 -2.39 2.41
CA ARG A 99 10.70 -2.38 3.58
C ARG A 99 11.45 -2.62 4.89
N HIS A 100 12.48 -3.48 4.88
CA HIS A 100 13.35 -3.67 6.04
C HIS A 100 14.13 -2.39 6.35
N LEU A 101 14.68 -1.71 5.34
CA LEU A 101 15.33 -0.41 5.53
C LEU A 101 14.37 0.64 6.12
N TYR A 102 13.16 0.74 5.58
CA TYR A 102 12.13 1.64 6.11
C TYR A 102 11.78 1.35 7.58
N ASN A 103 11.61 0.08 7.95
CA ASN A 103 11.33 -0.30 9.34
C ASN A 103 12.52 -0.08 10.29
N ASN A 104 13.69 0.30 9.78
CA ASN A 104 14.93 0.46 10.54
C ASN A 104 15.59 1.82 10.23
N ILE A 105 14.83 2.85 9.85
CA ILE A 105 15.35 4.19 9.53
C ILE A 105 16.28 4.73 10.62
N ASN A 106 15.86 4.64 11.88
CA ASN A 106 16.64 5.13 13.03
C ASN A 106 17.94 4.34 13.21
N LYS A 107 17.91 3.02 12.97
CA LYS A 107 19.08 2.14 13.11
C LYS A 107 20.16 2.47 12.08
N TYR A 108 19.77 2.88 10.88
CA TYR A 108 20.70 3.21 9.80
C TYR A 108 20.91 4.73 9.63
N SER A 109 20.35 5.54 10.51
CA SER A 109 20.49 7.01 10.51
C SER A 109 20.14 7.66 9.16
N PHE A 110 19.11 7.15 8.47
CA PHE A 110 18.66 7.74 7.22
C PHE A 110 18.01 9.11 7.44
N ASN A 111 18.34 10.06 6.57
CA ASN A 111 17.66 11.37 6.56
C ASN A 111 16.19 11.24 6.13
N GLU A 112 15.43 12.31 6.37
CA GLU A 112 13.99 12.35 6.09
C GLU A 112 13.66 12.16 4.60
N SER A 113 14.49 12.70 3.69
CA SER A 113 14.28 12.56 2.25
C SER A 113 14.39 11.11 1.80
N PHE A 114 15.40 10.38 2.29
CA PHE A 114 15.58 8.97 1.97
C PHE A 114 14.50 8.09 2.64
N ALA A 115 14.14 8.38 3.89
CA ALA A 115 13.02 7.74 4.57
C ALA A 115 11.70 7.91 3.79
N THR A 116 11.44 9.11 3.28
CA THR A 116 10.28 9.44 2.45
C THR A 116 10.30 8.70 1.12
N ALA A 117 11.47 8.59 0.48
CA ALA A 117 11.62 7.83 -0.76
C ALA A 117 11.36 6.32 -0.54
N LEU A 118 11.90 5.74 0.54
CA LEU A 118 11.61 4.36 0.93
C LEU A 118 10.12 4.15 1.19
N PHE A 119 9.49 5.05 1.98
CA PHE A 119 8.06 5.03 2.25
C PHE A 119 7.23 5.05 0.96
N PHE A 120 7.54 5.99 0.07
CA PHE A 120 6.83 6.15 -1.20
C PHE A 120 6.96 4.89 -2.06
N PHE A 121 8.16 4.32 -2.15
CA PHE A 121 8.39 3.08 -2.89
C PHE A 121 7.54 1.95 -2.32
N ILE A 122 7.66 1.64 -1.02
CA ILE A 122 6.94 0.50 -0.44
C ILE A 122 5.42 0.69 -0.50
N ARG A 123 4.91 1.91 -0.35
CA ARG A 123 3.46 2.20 -0.48
C ARG A 123 2.94 1.93 -1.88
N ASN A 124 3.74 2.22 -2.90
CA ASN A 124 3.35 1.96 -4.28
C ASN A 124 3.37 0.47 -4.64
N TYR A 125 4.29 -0.31 -4.09
CA TYR A 125 4.43 -1.72 -4.44
C TYR A 125 3.78 -2.69 -3.45
N ALA A 126 3.17 -2.16 -2.38
CA ALA A 126 2.39 -2.91 -1.40
C ALA A 126 1.13 -3.54 -2.02
N TYR A 127 0.82 -4.77 -1.61
CA TYR A 127 -0.38 -5.49 -2.03
C TYR A 127 -1.65 -4.66 -1.83
N SER A 128 -2.38 -4.45 -2.92
CA SER A 128 -3.62 -3.66 -2.99
C SER A 128 -3.48 -2.24 -2.43
N GLY A 129 -2.26 -1.66 -2.44
CA GLY A 129 -1.99 -0.35 -1.84
C GLY A 129 -2.25 -0.28 -0.34
N MET A 130 -2.38 -1.42 0.34
CA MET A 130 -2.77 -1.51 1.74
C MET A 130 -1.75 -0.78 2.63
N PHE A 131 -2.26 -0.17 3.70
CA PHE A 131 -1.47 0.53 4.70
C PHE A 131 -1.64 -0.17 6.05
N ARG A 132 -0.61 -0.89 6.49
CA ARG A 132 -0.69 -1.69 7.72
C ARG A 132 0.66 -1.80 8.43
N TYR A 133 0.60 -1.58 9.73
CA TYR A 133 1.69 -1.78 10.66
C TYR A 133 1.36 -2.94 11.62
N ASN A 134 2.38 -3.66 12.06
CA ASN A 134 2.21 -4.64 13.14
C ASN A 134 2.24 -3.96 14.52
N LYS A 135 2.04 -4.75 15.58
CA LYS A 135 2.07 -4.26 16.97
C LYS A 135 3.35 -3.50 17.32
N ASN A 136 4.49 -3.91 16.76
CA ASN A 136 5.81 -3.28 16.95
C ASN A 136 6.00 -2.00 16.11
N GLY A 137 5.00 -1.54 15.37
CA GLY A 137 5.11 -0.34 14.52
C GLY A 137 5.79 -0.56 13.17
N ASN A 138 6.07 -1.80 12.78
CA ASN A 138 6.74 -2.11 11.51
C ASN A 138 5.72 -2.31 10.38
N PHE A 139 5.97 -1.70 9.23
CA PHE A 139 5.17 -1.89 8.03
C PHE A 139 5.25 -3.36 7.58
N ASN A 140 4.09 -4.00 7.39
CA ASN A 140 4.00 -5.46 7.23
C ASN A 140 3.16 -5.92 6.02
N VAL A 141 2.99 -5.07 5.01
CA VAL A 141 2.26 -5.42 3.79
C VAL A 141 3.19 -6.08 2.77
N PRO A 142 2.84 -7.25 2.18
CA PRO A 142 3.68 -7.93 1.19
C PRO A 142 3.70 -7.18 -0.15
N TYR A 143 4.63 -7.57 -1.03
CA TYR A 143 4.66 -7.11 -2.42
C TYR A 143 3.37 -7.48 -3.15
N GLY A 144 2.91 -6.63 -4.06
CA GLY A 144 1.66 -6.82 -4.82
C GLY A 144 1.63 -8.03 -5.76
N GLY A 145 2.77 -8.68 -5.99
CA GLY A 145 2.87 -9.90 -6.78
C GLY A 145 3.10 -9.65 -8.27
N ILE A 146 2.84 -10.66 -9.10
CA ILE A 146 3.16 -10.63 -10.55
C ILE A 146 2.50 -9.46 -11.26
N GLY A 147 1.25 -9.12 -10.92
CA GLY A 147 0.54 -7.99 -11.53
C GLY A 147 1.22 -6.64 -11.32
N TYR A 148 2.17 -6.54 -10.39
CA TYR A 148 2.92 -5.32 -10.08
C TYR A 148 4.28 -5.29 -10.78
N ASN A 149 4.69 -6.36 -11.47
CA ASN A 149 5.96 -6.40 -12.19
C ASN A 149 6.07 -5.25 -13.19
N LYS A 150 5.00 -4.94 -13.92
CA LYS A 150 4.98 -3.86 -14.92
C LYS A 150 4.78 -2.46 -14.33
N LYS A 151 4.60 -2.34 -13.01
CA LYS A 151 4.37 -1.05 -12.37
C LYS A 151 5.64 -0.21 -12.43
N CYS A 152 5.53 0.97 -13.05
CA CYS A 152 6.60 1.93 -13.21
C CYS A 152 6.28 3.21 -12.43
N LEU A 153 7.24 3.71 -11.66
CA LEU A 153 7.09 4.97 -10.92
C LEU A 153 7.39 6.21 -11.78
N LEU A 154 7.93 6.05 -12.99
CA LEU A 154 8.38 7.17 -13.83
C LEU A 154 7.28 8.18 -14.12
N GLN A 155 6.06 7.72 -14.39
CA GLN A 155 4.91 8.61 -14.61
C GLN A 155 4.61 9.46 -13.37
N LYS A 156 4.63 8.85 -12.17
CA LYS A 156 4.43 9.59 -10.91
C LYS A 156 5.57 10.55 -10.62
N TYR A 157 6.80 10.12 -10.88
CA TYR A 157 7.99 10.95 -10.72
C TYR A 157 7.93 12.19 -11.63
N ASN A 158 7.55 12.01 -12.89
CA ASN A 158 7.39 13.11 -13.84
C ASN A 158 6.28 14.06 -13.38
N TYR A 159 5.12 13.53 -12.97
CA TYR A 159 4.02 14.32 -12.41
C TYR A 159 4.45 15.13 -11.18
N PHE A 160 5.24 14.54 -10.28
CA PHE A 160 5.78 15.25 -9.10
C PHE A 160 6.77 16.36 -9.44
N LYS A 161 7.35 16.33 -10.64
CA LYS A 161 8.24 17.38 -11.12
C LYS A 161 7.50 18.51 -11.84
N GLU A 162 6.24 18.34 -12.19
CA GLU A 162 5.47 19.36 -12.90
C GLU A 162 5.32 20.63 -12.04
N ASP A 163 5.57 21.77 -12.65
CA ASP A 163 5.47 23.06 -11.95
C ASP A 163 4.03 23.38 -11.54
N ALA A 164 3.03 22.89 -12.29
CA ALA A 164 1.62 23.01 -11.92
C ALA A 164 1.33 22.40 -10.54
N LEU A 165 1.80 21.16 -10.30
CA LEU A 165 1.63 20.52 -9.00
C LEU A 165 2.43 21.22 -7.90
N LYS A 166 3.69 21.58 -8.18
CA LYS A 166 4.52 22.30 -7.21
C LYS A 166 3.89 23.64 -6.80
N ASN A 167 3.37 24.39 -7.77
CA ASN A 167 2.70 25.66 -7.52
C ASN A 167 1.42 25.46 -6.73
N HIS A 168 0.60 24.45 -7.05
CA HIS A 168 -0.58 24.13 -6.27
C HIS A 168 -0.23 23.81 -4.81
N LEU A 169 0.78 22.94 -4.58
CA LEU A 169 1.22 22.57 -3.23
C LEU A 169 1.85 23.75 -2.46
N LYS A 170 2.53 24.69 -3.13
CA LYS A 170 3.05 25.93 -2.48
C LYS A 170 1.93 26.80 -1.91
N HIS A 171 0.73 26.72 -2.48
CA HIS A 171 -0.47 27.42 -2.01
C HIS A 171 -1.38 26.53 -1.17
N THR A 172 -0.89 25.37 -0.70
CA THR A 172 -1.67 24.42 0.10
C THR A 172 -1.05 24.26 1.49
N THR A 173 -1.83 24.49 2.53
CA THR A 173 -1.44 24.16 3.91
C THR A 173 -1.83 22.70 4.19
N ILE A 174 -0.86 21.89 4.64
CA ILE A 174 -1.08 20.48 5.00
C ILE A 174 -0.86 20.33 6.49
N GLU A 175 -1.87 19.80 7.20
CA GLU A 175 -1.81 19.56 8.63
C GLU A 175 -2.14 18.11 8.98
N ASN A 176 -1.55 17.61 10.06
CA ASN A 176 -1.81 16.29 10.61
C ASN A 176 -2.32 16.44 12.06
N LYS A 177 -3.61 16.67 12.19
CA LYS A 177 -4.30 16.91 13.47
C LYS A 177 -5.61 16.13 13.52
N ASP A 178 -6.17 15.98 14.73
CA ASP A 178 -7.58 15.65 14.88
C ASP A 178 -8.45 16.70 14.16
N PHE A 179 -9.55 16.25 13.56
CA PHE A 179 -10.39 17.11 12.71
C PHE A 179 -10.93 18.32 13.48
N GLU A 180 -11.28 18.15 14.76
CA GLU A 180 -11.87 19.22 15.55
C GLU A 180 -10.81 20.27 15.91
N THR A 181 -9.60 19.82 16.21
CA THR A 181 -8.46 20.72 16.43
C THR A 181 -8.15 21.50 15.16
N PHE A 182 -8.10 20.82 14.01
CA PHE A 182 -7.88 21.46 12.71
C PHE A 182 -8.94 22.54 12.41
N LEU A 183 -10.22 22.24 12.63
CA LEU A 183 -11.32 23.18 12.37
C LEU A 183 -11.40 24.32 13.39
N LYS A 184 -10.88 24.13 14.61
CA LYS A 184 -10.75 25.21 15.61
C LYS A 184 -9.59 26.15 15.29
N ASP A 185 -8.46 25.62 14.83
CA ASP A 185 -7.29 26.40 14.44
C ASP A 185 -7.52 27.12 13.11
N ASN A 186 -8.23 26.48 12.18
CA ASN A 186 -8.58 27.00 10.87
C ASN A 186 -10.09 27.21 10.76
N LYS A 187 -10.64 28.13 11.58
CA LYS A 187 -12.09 28.38 11.64
C LYS A 187 -12.65 28.71 10.26
N PRO A 188 -13.50 27.84 9.68
CA PRO A 188 -14.12 28.12 8.39
C PRO A 188 -15.02 29.35 8.47
N THR A 189 -15.20 30.02 7.35
CA THR A 189 -16.12 31.14 7.15
C THR A 189 -17.27 30.71 6.25
N LYS A 190 -18.27 31.58 6.05
CA LYS A 190 -19.42 31.29 5.18
C LYS A 190 -19.06 31.16 3.69
N ASP A 191 -17.91 31.71 3.31
CA ASP A 191 -17.40 31.69 1.93
C ASP A 191 -16.56 30.44 1.63
N ASP A 192 -16.28 29.62 2.66
CA ASP A 192 -15.52 28.39 2.51
C ASP A 192 -16.39 27.20 2.13
N PHE A 193 -15.73 26.19 1.56
CA PHE A 193 -16.30 24.88 1.29
C PHE A 193 -15.46 23.77 1.91
N ILE A 194 -16.11 22.87 2.65
CA ILE A 194 -15.46 21.74 3.32
C ILE A 194 -15.94 20.43 2.70
N PHE A 195 -15.00 19.64 2.16
CA PHE A 195 -15.25 18.27 1.75
C PHE A 195 -14.77 17.29 2.83
N LEU A 196 -15.62 16.34 3.21
CA LEU A 196 -15.34 15.35 4.25
C LEU A 196 -15.50 13.91 3.74
N ASP A 197 -14.52 13.07 4.05
CA ASP A 197 -14.55 11.61 3.85
C ASP A 197 -13.96 10.93 5.10
N PRO A 198 -14.66 10.97 6.24
CA PRO A 198 -14.15 10.41 7.50
C PRO A 198 -14.14 8.87 7.47
N PRO A 199 -13.35 8.21 8.34
CA PRO A 199 -13.39 6.77 8.49
C PRO A 199 -14.80 6.24 8.76
N TYR A 200 -15.23 5.20 8.05
CA TYR A 200 -16.57 4.63 8.22
C TYR A 200 -16.70 3.85 9.54
N ASP A 201 -17.90 3.80 10.11
CA ASP A 201 -18.26 3.15 11.38
C ASP A 201 -18.25 1.61 11.34
N SER A 202 -17.46 1.00 10.44
CA SER A 202 -17.39 -0.44 10.22
C SER A 202 -16.27 -1.14 11.02
N GLU A 203 -16.37 -2.47 11.15
CA GLU A 203 -15.47 -3.36 11.90
C GLU A 203 -13.96 -3.27 11.56
N PHE A 204 -13.58 -2.56 10.48
CA PHE A 204 -12.19 -2.34 10.07
C PHE A 204 -11.76 -0.87 10.18
N SER A 205 -12.17 -0.16 11.24
CA SER A 205 -11.87 1.27 11.43
C SER A 205 -10.49 1.58 12.02
N THR A 206 -9.63 0.58 12.28
CA THR A 206 -8.27 0.80 12.78
C THR A 206 -7.33 1.21 11.65
N TYR A 207 -7.26 2.50 11.36
CA TYR A 207 -6.26 3.07 10.46
C TYR A 207 -4.98 3.35 11.24
N ALA A 208 -3.98 2.48 11.11
CA ALA A 208 -2.63 2.70 11.64
C ALA A 208 -2.55 3.06 13.14
N LYS A 209 -3.37 2.40 13.98
CA LYS A 209 -3.50 2.60 15.44
C LYS A 209 -4.31 3.83 15.88
N ASN A 210 -4.77 4.67 14.96
CA ASN A 210 -5.73 5.72 15.26
C ASN A 210 -7.14 5.15 15.04
N GLU A 211 -7.95 5.17 16.08
CA GLU A 211 -9.35 4.78 16.02
C GLU A 211 -10.21 6.01 15.80
N PHE A 212 -11.16 5.91 14.87
CA PHE A 212 -12.24 6.87 14.71
C PHE A 212 -13.53 6.14 15.00
N ASN A 213 -14.02 6.30 16.22
CA ASN A 213 -15.10 5.49 16.77
C ASN A 213 -16.46 6.20 16.64
N LYS A 214 -17.50 5.63 17.23
CA LYS A 214 -18.85 6.21 17.19
C LYS A 214 -18.95 7.55 17.92
N ASP A 215 -18.14 7.79 18.94
CA ASP A 215 -18.12 9.07 19.65
C ASP A 215 -17.40 10.14 18.83
N ASP A 216 -16.38 9.78 18.05
CA ASP A 216 -15.78 10.68 17.05
C ASP A 216 -16.77 11.05 15.94
N GLN A 217 -17.59 10.09 15.49
CA GLN A 217 -18.69 10.36 14.55
C GLN A 217 -19.71 11.35 15.13
N LYS A 218 -20.05 11.23 16.41
CA LYS A 218 -20.94 12.18 17.10
C LYS A 218 -20.29 13.56 17.23
N ARG A 219 -19.01 13.63 17.61
CA ARG A 219 -18.23 14.88 17.67
C ARG A 219 -18.26 15.60 16.33
N LEU A 220 -18.00 14.86 15.25
CA LEU A 220 -18.02 15.40 13.89
C LEU A 220 -19.40 15.92 13.51
N ALA A 221 -20.45 15.11 13.74
CA ALA A 221 -21.82 15.51 13.45
C ALA A 221 -22.23 16.76 14.23
N ASN A 222 -21.89 16.83 15.52
CA ASN A 222 -22.20 17.98 16.37
C ASN A 222 -21.58 19.26 15.82
N TYR A 223 -20.27 19.22 15.49
CA TYR A 223 -19.58 20.37 14.92
C TYR A 223 -20.21 20.81 13.58
N LEU A 224 -20.44 19.87 12.66
CA LEU A 224 -20.97 20.19 11.33
C LEU A 224 -22.39 20.77 11.37
N ILE A 225 -23.23 20.31 12.30
CA ILE A 225 -24.63 20.73 12.41
C ILE A 225 -24.76 22.05 13.17
N ASN A 226 -24.01 22.23 14.25
CA ASN A 226 -24.25 23.31 15.20
C ASN A 226 -23.22 24.45 15.10
N ASP A 227 -21.98 24.15 14.71
CA ASP A 227 -20.85 25.08 14.86
C ASP A 227 -20.25 25.53 13.52
N CYS A 228 -20.39 24.73 12.45
CA CYS A 228 -19.75 24.99 11.17
C CYS A 228 -20.51 26.06 10.35
N PRO A 229 -19.91 27.23 10.08
CA PRO A 229 -20.57 28.29 9.30
C PRO A 229 -20.41 28.10 7.78
N ALA A 230 -19.49 27.24 7.34
CA ALA A 230 -19.18 26.99 5.94
C ALA A 230 -20.21 26.08 5.27
N LYS A 231 -20.21 26.10 3.93
CA LYS A 231 -20.86 25.02 3.17
C LYS A 231 -20.02 23.77 3.30
N TRP A 232 -20.67 22.62 3.50
CA TRP A 232 -19.95 21.36 3.60
C TRP A 232 -20.67 20.21 2.91
N MET A 233 -19.88 19.25 2.45
CA MET A 233 -20.36 18.01 1.86
C MET A 233 -19.56 16.84 2.44
N MET A 234 -20.26 15.84 2.97
CA MET A 234 -19.67 14.62 3.49
C MET A 234 -20.13 13.40 2.69
N VAL A 235 -19.18 12.55 2.32
CA VAL A 235 -19.44 11.22 1.75
C VAL A 235 -19.13 10.17 2.80
N ILE A 236 -20.10 9.30 3.10
CA ILE A 236 -19.95 8.30 4.16
C ILE A 236 -20.78 7.04 3.87
N LYS A 237 -20.41 5.90 4.44
CA LYS A 237 -21.22 4.68 4.36
C LYS A 237 -22.60 4.90 5.00
N ASN A 238 -23.66 4.40 4.35
CA ASN A 238 -25.01 4.43 4.89
C ASN A 238 -25.20 3.31 5.91
N THR A 239 -25.17 3.64 7.20
CA THR A 239 -25.58 2.76 8.30
C THR A 239 -26.71 3.41 9.09
N ASN A 240 -27.50 2.63 9.83
CA ASN A 240 -28.57 3.19 10.66
C ASN A 240 -28.02 4.20 11.68
N PHE A 241 -26.84 3.95 12.23
CA PHE A 241 -26.18 4.86 13.16
C PHE A 241 -25.85 6.21 12.48
N ILE A 242 -25.15 6.18 11.35
CA ILE A 242 -24.79 7.40 10.61
C ILE A 242 -26.04 8.13 10.12
N PHE A 243 -27.00 7.43 9.52
CA PHE A 243 -28.25 8.05 9.05
C PHE A 243 -28.97 8.80 10.17
N ASN A 244 -29.05 8.22 11.37
CA ASN A 244 -29.71 8.83 12.52
C ASN A 244 -28.98 10.05 13.09
N LEU A 245 -27.67 10.20 12.88
CA LEU A 245 -26.94 11.40 13.32
C LEU A 245 -27.35 12.64 12.52
N TYR A 246 -27.72 12.47 11.24
CA TYR A 246 -27.95 13.57 10.31
C TYR A 246 -29.42 13.73 9.87
N SER A 247 -30.27 12.74 10.15
CA SER A 247 -31.70 12.82 9.81
C SER A 247 -32.43 13.90 10.61
N ASN A 248 -33.41 14.56 9.98
CA ASN A 248 -34.24 15.60 10.59
C ASN A 248 -33.49 16.89 11.03
N LYS A 249 -32.35 17.21 10.39
CA LYS A 249 -31.50 18.38 10.72
C LYS A 249 -31.52 19.50 9.67
N LYS A 250 -32.55 19.57 8.83
CA LYS A 250 -32.61 20.49 7.66
C LYS A 250 -31.38 20.37 6.75
N LEU A 251 -30.86 19.15 6.60
CA LEU A 251 -29.75 18.81 5.73
C LEU A 251 -30.26 18.12 4.46
N ASN A 252 -29.51 18.27 3.39
CA ASN A 252 -29.74 17.58 2.12
C ASN A 252 -29.04 16.22 2.17
N LEU A 253 -29.83 15.14 2.19
CA LEU A 253 -29.35 13.76 2.20
C LEU A 253 -29.69 13.09 0.88
N SER A 254 -28.67 12.65 0.16
CA SER A 254 -28.82 11.78 -1.01
C SER A 254 -27.98 10.51 -0.84
N SER A 255 -28.15 9.54 -1.74
CA SER A 255 -27.45 8.26 -1.61
C SER A 255 -27.16 7.62 -2.96
N PHE A 256 -26.08 6.86 -3.02
CA PHE A 256 -25.68 6.14 -4.22
C PHE A 256 -25.17 4.73 -3.88
N ASN A 257 -25.30 3.82 -4.84
CA ASN A 257 -24.83 2.45 -4.71
C ASN A 257 -23.36 2.36 -5.11
N LYS A 258 -22.57 1.62 -4.33
CA LYS A 258 -21.18 1.30 -4.63
C LYS A 258 -20.95 -0.20 -4.51
N LYS A 259 -20.29 -0.77 -5.52
CA LYS A 259 -19.81 -2.15 -5.49
C LYS A 259 -18.30 -2.16 -5.31
N TYR A 260 -17.83 -2.64 -4.16
CA TYR A 260 -16.40 -2.82 -3.92
C TYR A 260 -15.84 -3.97 -4.75
N LEU A 261 -14.73 -3.72 -5.46
CA LEU A 261 -14.06 -4.72 -6.31
C LEU A 261 -13.34 -5.78 -5.48
N VAL A 262 -12.82 -5.40 -4.31
CA VAL A 262 -12.01 -6.26 -3.44
C VAL A 262 -12.87 -6.79 -2.29
N SER A 263 -12.92 -8.12 -2.11
CA SER A 263 -13.33 -8.73 -0.84
C SER A 263 -12.09 -9.17 -0.07
N PHE A 264 -11.93 -8.69 1.16
CA PHE A 264 -10.98 -9.32 2.08
C PHE A 264 -11.59 -10.63 2.54
N GLN A 265 -11.04 -11.76 2.06
CA GLN A 265 -11.40 -13.11 2.49
C GLN A 265 -12.89 -13.50 2.32
N ASN A 266 -13.61 -12.88 1.37
CA ASN A 266 -15.07 -13.05 1.20
C ASN A 266 -15.92 -12.67 2.43
N ARG A 267 -15.38 -11.88 3.36
CA ARG A 267 -16.06 -11.53 4.62
C ARG A 267 -16.98 -10.31 4.53
N ASN A 268 -16.90 -9.52 3.46
CA ASN A 268 -17.63 -8.25 3.36
C ASN A 268 -18.68 -8.29 2.25
N ASN A 269 -19.87 -7.76 2.52
CA ASN A 269 -20.85 -7.46 1.48
C ASN A 269 -20.26 -6.39 0.55
N LYS A 270 -20.08 -6.75 -0.73
CA LYS A 270 -19.49 -5.86 -1.74
C LYS A 270 -20.44 -4.76 -2.17
N ASN A 271 -21.74 -4.99 -2.05
CA ASN A 271 -22.76 -4.01 -2.38
C ASN A 271 -23.02 -3.18 -1.13
N VAL A 272 -22.66 -1.90 -1.19
CA VAL A 272 -22.93 -0.94 -0.13
C VAL A 272 -23.66 0.26 -0.69
N LYS A 273 -24.40 0.93 0.17
CA LYS A 273 -25.01 2.23 -0.11
C LYS A 273 -24.20 3.28 0.65
N HIS A 274 -23.84 4.37 -0.03
CA HIS A 274 -23.20 5.53 0.58
C HIS A 274 -24.20 6.68 0.65
N LEU A 275 -24.03 7.54 1.64
CA LEU A 275 -24.73 8.81 1.79
C LEU A 275 -23.83 9.94 1.29
N ILE A 276 -24.47 10.93 0.68
CA ILE A 276 -23.92 12.26 0.49
C ILE A 276 -24.78 13.19 1.35
N ILE A 277 -24.15 13.90 2.27
CA ILE A 277 -24.80 14.77 3.24
C ILE A 277 -24.26 16.19 3.05
N ALA A 278 -25.14 17.17 2.88
CA ALA A 278 -24.77 18.58 2.70
C ALA A 278 -25.72 19.54 3.43
N ASN A 279 -25.24 20.74 3.75
CA ASN A 279 -26.04 21.81 4.39
C ASN A 279 -26.51 22.92 3.43
N TYR A 280 -26.41 22.70 2.12
CA TYR A 280 -26.78 23.62 1.05
C TYR A 280 -27.55 22.92 -0.07
#